data_AF-A0A336N785-F1
#
_entry.id   AF-A0A336N785-F1
#
_cell.length_a   1.000
_cell.length_b   1.000
_cell.length_c   1.000
_cell.angle_alpha   90.00
_cell.angle_beta   90.00
_cell.angle_gamma   90.00
#
_symmetry.space_group_name_H-M   'P 1'
#
loop_
_entity.id
_entity.type
_entity.pdbx_description
1 polymer ?
#
loop_
_entity_poly.entity_id
_entity_poly.type
_entity_poly.pdbx_seq_one_letter_code
_entity_poly.pdbx_strand_id
1 'polypeptide(L)'
;MRAMEDIIKVHDQGNILIISHGHTLRLLLSLFNGISWQEHRDEGKSQSLLNTAINIVRYQQTNDSDGKFFVDVLNDAGHLN
;
A
#
# COMPACT_ATOMS: atom_id res chain seq x y z
N MET A 1 -5.23 -9.41 -2.38
CA MET A 1 -5.11 -8.90 -3.77
C MET A 1 -6.46 -8.70 -4.44
N ARG A 2 -7.39 -9.67 -4.43
CA ARG A 2 -8.76 -9.50 -4.98
C ARG A 2 -9.44 -8.15 -4.66
N ALA A 3 -9.47 -7.74 -3.39
CA ALA A 3 -10.07 -6.46 -3.02
C ALA A 3 -9.44 -5.25 -3.73
N MET A 4 -8.13 -5.27 -3.97
CA MET A 4 -7.45 -4.22 -4.75
C MET A 4 -7.81 -4.30 -6.23
N GLU A 5 -7.89 -5.50 -6.80
CA GLU A 5 -8.32 -5.70 -8.19
C GLU A 5 -9.74 -5.17 -8.41
N ASP A 6 -10.64 -5.40 -7.46
CA ASP A 6 -12.02 -4.91 -7.50
C ASP A 6 -12.07 -3.38 -7.39
N ILE A 7 -11.25 -2.77 -6.52
CA ILE A 7 -11.11 -1.32 -6.41
C ILE A 7 -10.61 -0.72 -7.75
N ILE A 8 -9.56 -1.29 -8.34
CA ILE A 8 -8.97 -0.81 -9.60
C ILE A 8 -9.97 -0.87 -10.75
N LYS A 9 -10.80 -1.93 -10.81
CA LYS A 9 -11.82 -2.07 -11.87
C LYS A 9 -12.92 -1.02 -11.80
N VAL A 10 -13.22 -0.49 -10.61
CA VAL A 10 -14.33 0.44 -10.39
C VAL A 10 -13.87 1.89 -10.41
N HIS A 11 -12.58 2.16 -10.14
CA HIS A 11 -12.00 3.49 -10.07
C HIS A 11 -10.91 3.68 -11.13
N ASP A 12 -11.25 4.34 -12.23
CA ASP A 12 -10.34 4.62 -13.36
C ASP A 12 -9.40 5.82 -13.11
N GLN A 13 -9.76 6.72 -12.19
CA GLN A 13 -8.98 7.89 -11.82
C GLN A 13 -9.28 8.37 -10.39
N GLY A 14 -8.40 9.24 -9.87
CA GLY A 14 -8.56 9.90 -8.58
C GLY A 14 -7.81 9.22 -7.43
N ASN A 15 -8.09 9.68 -6.21
CA ASN A 15 -7.43 9.21 -4.99
C ASN A 15 -8.40 8.39 -4.14
N ILE A 16 -7.91 7.31 -3.54
CA ILE A 16 -8.69 6.43 -2.66
C ILE A 16 -8.04 6.42 -1.28
N LEU A 17 -8.86 6.54 -0.23
CA LEU A 17 -8.43 6.38 1.15
C LEU A 17 -8.77 4.96 1.63
N ILE A 18 -7.74 4.21 2.03
CA ILE A 18 -7.89 2.90 2.65
C ILE A 18 -7.57 3.01 4.12
N ILE A 19 -8.55 2.72 4.98
CA ILE A 19 -8.37 2.65 6.43
C ILE A 19 -8.43 1.18 6.86
N SER A 20 -7.42 0.73 7.58
CA SER A 20 -7.35 -0.65 8.05
C SER A 20 -6.45 -0.77 9.28
N HIS A 21 -6.14 -2.00 9.68
CA HIS A 21 -5.29 -2.31 10.82
C HIS A 21 -3.81 -2.37 10.42
N GLY A 22 -2.91 -2.12 11.39
CA GLY A 22 -1.47 -2.05 11.14
C GLY A 22 -0.90 -3.30 10.49
N HIS A 23 -1.37 -4.50 10.84
CA HIS A 23 -0.89 -5.74 10.22
C HIS A 23 -1.30 -5.85 8.75
N THR A 24 -2.57 -5.58 8.44
CA THR A 24 -3.10 -5.62 7.08
C THR A 24 -2.40 -4.61 6.18
N LEU A 25 -2.22 -3.38 6.66
CA LEU A 25 -1.53 -2.34 5.92
C LEU A 25 -0.05 -2.67 5.70
N ARG A 26 0.65 -3.22 6.71
CA ARG A 26 2.04 -3.67 6.55
C ARG A 26 2.17 -4.68 5.41
N LEU A 27 1.35 -5.74 5.41
CA LEU A 27 1.37 -6.75 4.35
C LEU A 27 1.07 -6.13 2.97
N LEU A 28 0.05 -5.27 2.89
CA LEU A 28 -0.35 -4.64 1.64
C LEU A 28 0.77 -3.76 1.06
N LEU A 29 1.38 -2.92 1.89
CA LEU A 29 2.50 -2.05 1.50
C LEU A 29 3.74 -2.87 1.11
N SER A 30 4.02 -3.99 1.79
CA SER A 30 5.09 -4.91 1.39
C SER A 30 4.84 -5.49 0.00
N LEU A 31 3.63 -5.96 -0.28
CA LEU A 31 3.27 -6.50 -1.60
C LEU A 31 3.39 -5.43 -2.69
N PHE A 32 2.97 -4.20 -2.41
CA PHE A 32 3.14 -3.06 -3.34
C PHE A 32 4.60 -2.71 -3.59
N ASN A 33 5.47 -2.91 -2.60
CA ASN A 33 6.90 -2.71 -2.74
C ASN A 33 7.64 -3.92 -3.35
N GLY A 34 6.91 -4.91 -3.89
CA GLY A 34 7.49 -6.10 -4.53
C GLY A 34 8.02 -7.15 -3.55
N ILE A 35 7.68 -7.05 -2.28
CA ILE A 35 8.10 -8.01 -1.24
C ILE A 35 7.06 -9.10 -1.11
N SER A 36 7.51 -10.35 -1.04
CA SER A 36 6.61 -11.49 -0.90
C SER A 36 5.86 -11.48 0.45
N TRP A 37 4.71 -12.16 0.51
CA TRP A 37 3.96 -12.29 1.76
C TRP A 37 4.70 -13.11 2.82
N GLN A 38 5.66 -13.96 2.42
CA GLN A 38 6.47 -14.75 3.34
C GLN A 38 7.52 -13.87 4.03
N GLU A 39 8.15 -12.98 3.27
CA GLU A 39 9.29 -12.16 3.70
C GLU A 39 8.87 -10.84 4.35
N HIS A 40 7.58 -10.48 4.33
CA HIS A 40 7.12 -9.19 4.85
C HIS A 40 7.44 -9.00 6.34
N ARG A 41 7.73 -10.06 7.10
CA ARG A 41 8.12 -9.97 8.52
C ARG A 41 9.62 -9.93 8.75
N ASP A 42 10.41 -10.20 7.71
CA ASP A 42 11.85 -10.27 7.82
C ASP A 42 12.41 -8.88 8.14
N GLU A 43 13.46 -8.89 8.96
CA GLU A 43 14.11 -7.67 9.40
C GLU A 43 14.65 -6.88 8.19
N GLY A 44 14.42 -5.58 8.18
CA GLY A 44 14.83 -4.69 7.09
C GLY A 44 14.00 -4.80 5.80
N LYS A 45 13.06 -5.75 5.69
CA LYS A 45 12.15 -5.86 4.52
C LYS A 45 10.93 -4.98 4.66
N SER A 46 10.39 -4.82 5.86
CA SER A 46 9.30 -3.87 6.12
C SER A 46 9.34 -3.36 7.55
N GLN A 47 8.47 -2.40 7.87
CA GLN A 47 8.38 -1.81 9.20
C GLN A 47 6.96 -1.86 9.76
N SER A 48 6.87 -1.85 11.09
CA SER A 48 5.60 -1.67 11.79
C SER A 48 5.06 -0.26 11.54
N LEU A 49 3.75 -0.17 11.33
CA LEU A 49 3.08 1.10 11.11
C LEU A 49 2.66 1.74 12.43
N LEU A 50 2.90 3.04 12.55
CA LEU A 50 2.46 3.86 13.65
C LEU A 50 0.94 4.05 13.57
N ASN A 51 0.31 4.32 14.72
CA ASN A 51 -1.10 4.66 14.76
C ASN A 51 -1.35 5.93 13.95
N THR A 52 -2.44 5.91 13.17
CA THR A 52 -2.89 7.02 12.31
C THR A 52 -1.84 7.54 11.33
N ALA A 53 -0.77 6.78 11.06
CA ALA A 53 0.23 7.18 10.08
C ALA A 53 -0.33 7.14 8.65
N ILE A 54 0.07 8.14 7.87
CA ILE A 54 -0.26 8.28 6.46
C ILE A 54 0.78 7.53 5.64
N ASN A 55 0.29 6.74 4.69
CA ASN A 55 1.09 6.05 3.70
C ASN A 55 0.52 6.40 2.33
N ILE A 56 1.38 6.74 1.37
CA ILE A 56 0.96 7.13 0.01
C ILE A 56 1.53 6.12 -0.97
N VAL A 57 0.64 5.54 -1.76
CA VAL A 57 0.97 4.59 -2.82
C VAL A 57 0.41 5.12 -4.12
N ARG A 58 1.28 5.29 -5.11
CA ARG A 58 0.89 5.64 -6.47
C ARG A 58 0.66 4.36 -7.26
N TYR A 59 -0.46 4.28 -7.95
CA TYR A 59 -0.73 3.23 -8.92
C TYR A 59 -0.65 3.80 -10.32
N GLN A 60 0.05 3.11 -11.22
CA GLN A 60 0.13 3.47 -12.63
C GLN A 60 -0.18 2.26 -13.49
N GLN A 61 -1.11 2.42 -14.41
CA GLN A 61 -1.53 1.39 -15.35
C GLN A 61 -1.33 1.93 -16.77
N THR A 62 -0.64 1.16 -17.62
CA THR A 62 -0.41 1.54 -19.03
C THR A 62 -1.39 0.86 -19.98
N ASN A 63 -1.88 -0.33 -19.62
CA ASN A 63 -2.92 -1.10 -20.31
C ASN A 63 -3.77 -1.87 -19.27
N ASP A 64 -4.85 -2.52 -19.70
CA ASP A 64 -5.82 -3.21 -18.81
C ASP A 64 -5.23 -4.29 -17.88
N SER A 65 -3.98 -4.71 -18.05
CA SER A 65 -3.37 -5.82 -17.29
C SER A 65 -2.00 -5.54 -16.64
N ASP A 66 -1.41 -4.34 -16.74
CA ASP A 66 0.02 -4.11 -16.41
C ASP A 66 0.27 -3.09 -15.28
N GLY A 67 -0.68 -2.93 -14.37
CA GLY A 67 -0.60 -1.99 -13.25
C GLY A 67 0.58 -2.22 -12.31
N LYS A 68 1.26 -1.13 -11.94
CA LYS A 68 2.38 -1.12 -10.98
C LYS A 68 2.10 -0.17 -9.83
N PHE A 69 2.54 -0.57 -8.64
CA PHE A 69 2.48 0.24 -7.43
C PHE A 69 3.85 0.83 -7.10
N PHE A 70 3.84 2.05 -6.56
CA PHE A 70 5.02 2.76 -6.08
C PHE A 70 4.71 3.34 -4.72
N VAL A 71 5.47 2.96 -3.69
CA VAL A 71 5.31 3.52 -2.34
C VAL A 71 6.07 4.83 -2.27
N ASP A 72 5.36 5.94 -2.13
CA ASP A 72 5.93 7.30 -2.13
C ASP A 72 6.20 7.80 -0.71
N VAL A 73 5.26 7.55 0.20
CA VAL A 73 5.37 7.94 1.60
C VAL A 73 5.03 6.74 2.46
N LEU A 74 5.86 6.48 3.47
CA LEU A 74 5.69 5.39 4.39
C LEU A 74 5.79 5.91 5.82
N ASN A 75 4.76 5.60 6.61
CA ASN A 75 4.71 5.83 8.05
C ASN A 75 4.81 7.30 8.49
N ASP A 76 4.24 8.22 7.71
CA ASP A 76 4.25 9.64 8.07
C ASP A 76 3.23 9.94 9.18
N ALA A 77 3.73 10.42 10.31
CA ALA A 77 2.93 10.82 11.47
C ALA A 77 3.14 12.31 11.82
N GLY A 78 3.73 13.11 10.91
CA GLY A 78 4.05 14.51 11.17
C GLY A 78 2.84 15.38 11.55
N HIS A 79 1.65 15.02 11.05
CA HIS A 79 0.39 15.70 11.33
C HIS A 79 -0.17 15.49 12.75
N LEU A 80 0.42 14.59 13.55
CA LEU A 80 -0.04 14.30 14.92
C LEU A 80 0.64 15.20 15.98
N ASN A 81 1.53 16.10 15.57
CA ASN A 81 2.28 17.00 16.45
C ASN A 81 1.93 18.46 16.20
#